data_AF-A0A2E4GT20-F1
#
_entry.id   AF-A0A2E4GT20-F1
#
_cell.length_a   1.000
_cell.length_b   1.000
_cell.length_c   1.000
_cell.angle_alpha   90.00
_cell.angle_beta   90.00
_cell.angle_gamma   90.00
#
_symmetry.space_group_name_H-M   'P 1'
#
loop_
_entity.id
_entity.type
_entity.pdbx_description
1 polymer ?
#
loop_
_entity_poly.entity_id
_entity_poly.type
_entity_poly.pdbx_seq_one_letter_code
_entity_poly.pdbx_strand_id
1 'polypeptide(L)'
;MSIRTVERQLRRTSEQIVNLRAELVLLDEQFAHFSDEAETARIYALVSETPISERTHQRAARHADVISRQRNELVDRLAQLEGQQDSLLDRITGGLN
;
A
#
# COMPACT_ATOMS: atom_id res chain seq x y z
N MET A 1 12.25 -23.95 18.51
CA MET A 1 12.82 -22.60 18.32
C MET A 1 12.91 -21.95 19.70
N SER A 2 14.00 -21.25 20.06
CA SER A 2 14.11 -20.59 21.38
C SER A 2 13.22 -19.34 21.45
N ILE A 3 12.69 -19.02 22.64
CA ILE A 3 11.88 -17.81 22.88
C ILE A 3 12.62 -16.54 22.47
N ARG A 4 13.94 -16.46 22.74
CA ARG A 4 14.80 -15.36 22.31
C ARG A 4 14.84 -15.18 20.78
N THR A 5 14.74 -16.28 20.03
CA THR A 5 14.67 -16.23 18.56
C THR A 5 13.33 -15.69 18.09
N VAL A 6 12.23 -16.08 18.76
CA VAL A 6 10.87 -15.61 18.46
C VAL A 6 10.75 -14.11 18.74
N GLU A 7 11.22 -13.63 19.89
CA GLU A 7 11.24 -12.20 20.25
C GLU A 7 12.06 -11.36 19.25
N ARG A 8 13.22 -11.87 18.82
CA ARG A 8 14.04 -11.18 17.82
C ARG A 8 13.33 -11.09 16.46
N GLN A 9 12.58 -12.13 16.08
CA GLN A 9 11.80 -12.12 14.84
C GLN A 9 10.58 -11.21 14.95
N LEU A 10 9.91 -11.20 16.10
CA LEU A 10 8.81 -10.30 16.41
C LEU A 10 9.25 -8.84 16.28
N ARG A 11 10.38 -8.45 16.90
CA ARG A 11 10.91 -7.09 16.81
C ARG A 11 11.14 -6.64 15.37
N ARG A 12 11.77 -7.49 14.55
CA ARG A 12 12.00 -7.19 13.13
C ARG A 12 10.71 -7.05 12.33
N THR A 13 9.73 -7.92 12.61
CA THR A 13 8.43 -7.87 11.95
C THR A 13 7.73 -6.56 12.30
N SER A 14 7.77 -6.14 13.57
CA SER A 14 7.24 -4.84 14.01
C SER A 14 7.95 -3.66 13.33
N GLU A 15 9.28 -3.69 13.24
CA GLU A 15 10.06 -2.64 12.55
C GLU A 15 9.67 -2.57 11.07
N GLN A 16 9.49 -3.71 10.40
CA GLN A 16 9.03 -3.75 9.00
C GLN A 16 7.61 -3.19 8.84
N ILE A 17 6.68 -3.54 9.74
CA ILE A 17 5.31 -3.00 9.72
C ILE A 17 5.32 -1.48 9.86
N VAL A 18 6.11 -0.93 10.80
CA VAL A 18 6.21 0.51 10.99
C VAL A 18 6.71 1.21 9.72
N ASN A 19 7.77 0.67 9.09
CA ASN A 19 8.33 1.24 7.87
C ASN A 19 7.33 1.19 6.71
N LEU A 20 6.66 0.06 6.49
CA LEU A 20 5.66 -0.08 5.44
C LEU A 20 4.45 0.83 5.67
N ARG A 21 3.99 1.00 6.92
CA ARG A 21 2.91 1.95 7.23
C ARG A 21 3.30 3.39 6.87
N ALA A 22 4.55 3.80 7.13
CA ALA A 22 5.03 5.11 6.73
C ALA A 22 5.09 5.27 5.21
N GLU A 23 5.53 4.24 4.49
CA GLU A 23 5.53 4.22 3.03
C GLU A 23 4.11 4.26 2.44
N LEU A 24 3.17 3.53 3.05
CA LEU A 24 1.77 3.53 2.65
C LEU A 24 1.14 4.93 2.73
N VAL A 25 1.44 5.70 3.78
CA VAL A 25 0.96 7.08 3.91
C VAL A 25 1.43 7.94 2.73
N LEU A 26 2.69 7.80 2.30
CA LEU A 26 3.21 8.54 1.15
C LEU A 26 2.54 8.09 -0.17
N LEU A 27 2.30 6.79 -0.33
CA LEU A 27 1.59 6.26 -1.50
C LEU A 27 0.12 6.66 -1.52
N ASP A 28 -0.54 6.76 -0.37
CA ASP A 28 -1.91 7.27 -0.24
C ASP A 28 -2.02 8.72 -0.72
N GLU A 29 -1.06 9.57 -0.34
CA GLU A 29 -0.98 10.96 -0.80
C GLU A 29 -0.76 11.05 -2.32
N GLN A 30 0.17 10.26 -2.86
CA GLN A 30 0.41 10.20 -4.31
C GLN A 30 -0.81 9.69 -5.07
N PHE A 31 -1.47 8.64 -4.55
CA PHE A 31 -2.66 8.07 -5.16
C PHE A 31 -3.79 9.11 -5.24
N ALA A 32 -4.05 9.82 -4.15
CA ALA A 32 -5.06 10.88 -4.13
C ALA A 32 -4.75 11.95 -5.19
N HIS A 33 -3.49 12.42 -5.26
CA HIS A 33 -3.07 13.43 -6.23
C HIS A 33 -3.29 12.98 -7.69
N PHE A 34 -2.81 11.80 -8.07
CA PHE A 34 -2.94 11.32 -9.44
C PHE A 34 -4.37 10.91 -9.80
N SER A 35 -5.16 10.44 -8.83
CA SER A 35 -6.58 10.18 -9.03
C SER A 35 -7.34 11.47 -9.34
N ASP A 36 -7.08 12.54 -8.62
CA ASP A 36 -7.69 13.85 -8.86
C ASP A 36 -7.28 14.44 -10.22
N GLU A 37 -6.01 14.28 -10.61
CA GLU A 37 -5.52 14.67 -11.93
C GLU A 37 -6.21 13.88 -13.05
N ALA A 38 -6.33 12.55 -12.89
CA ALA A 38 -6.98 11.67 -13.85
C ALA A 38 -8.47 12.02 -14.03
N GLU A 39 -9.16 12.32 -12.93
CA GLU A 39 -10.56 12.74 -12.93
C GLU A 39 -10.74 14.10 -13.61
N THR A 40 -9.87 15.06 -13.30
CA THR A 40 -9.87 16.36 -13.97
C THR A 40 -9.68 16.19 -15.48
N ALA A 41 -8.69 15.40 -15.89
CA ALA A 41 -8.42 15.13 -17.30
C ALA A 41 -9.61 14.42 -17.99
N ARG A 42 -10.32 13.53 -17.27
CA ARG A 42 -11.54 12.87 -17.75
C ARG A 42 -12.63 13.88 -18.07
N ILE A 43 -12.88 14.82 -17.16
CA ILE A 43 -13.87 15.89 -17.37
C ILE A 43 -13.49 16.73 -18.60
N TYR A 44 -12.22 17.13 -18.74
CA TYR A 44 -11.75 17.89 -19.91
C TYR A 44 -11.90 17.11 -21.23
N ALA A 45 -11.62 15.80 -21.23
CA ALA A 45 -11.78 14.95 -22.40
C ALA A 45 -13.24 14.90 -22.87
N LEU A 46 -14.18 14.75 -21.92
CA LEU A 46 -15.61 14.73 -22.21
C LEU A 46 -16.14 16.08 -22.71
N VAL A 47 -15.61 17.19 -22.19
CA VAL A 47 -16.08 18.54 -22.58
C VAL A 47 -15.51 18.98 -23.92
N SER A 48 -14.24 18.69 -24.18
CA SER A 48 -13.56 19.18 -25.38
C SER A 48 -13.67 18.23 -26.58
N GLU A 49 -13.92 16.94 -26.33
CA GLU A 49 -14.06 15.88 -27.34
C GLU A 49 -12.89 15.84 -28.34
N THR A 50 -11.70 16.28 -27.91
CA THR A 50 -10.52 16.32 -28.80
C THR A 50 -9.64 15.08 -28.63
N PRO A 51 -9.01 14.58 -29.71
CA PRO A 51 -8.05 13.48 -29.60
C PRO A 51 -6.83 13.76 -28.71
N ILE A 52 -6.51 15.04 -28.45
CA ILE A 52 -5.43 15.40 -27.52
C ILE A 52 -5.90 15.23 -26.08
N SER A 53 -7.09 15.74 -25.75
CA SER A 53 -7.67 15.61 -24.41
C SER A 53 -7.87 14.16 -23.97
N GLU A 54 -8.34 13.30 -24.87
CA GLU A 54 -8.51 11.86 -24.63
C GLU A 54 -7.18 11.18 -24.30
N ARG A 55 -6.12 11.49 -25.05
CA ARG A 55 -4.77 10.95 -24.78
C ARG A 55 -4.22 11.42 -23.43
N THR A 56 -4.49 12.67 -23.04
CA THR A 56 -4.11 13.20 -21.73
C THR A 56 -4.83 12.45 -20.61
N HIS A 57 -6.15 12.26 -20.72
CA HIS A 57 -6.93 11.46 -19.78
C HIS A 57 -6.37 10.04 -19.64
N GLN A 58 -6.15 9.34 -20.76
CA GLN A 58 -5.60 7.98 -20.72
C GLN A 58 -4.22 7.90 -20.07
N ARG A 59 -3.38 8.93 -20.23
CA ARG A 59 -2.08 8.98 -19.56
C ARG A 59 -2.23 9.16 -18.05
N ALA A 60 -3.05 10.12 -17.62
CA ALA A 60 -3.28 10.37 -16.20
C ALA A 60 -3.93 9.15 -15.51
N ALA A 61 -4.92 8.52 -16.16
CA ALA A 61 -5.55 7.29 -15.68
C ALA A 61 -4.54 6.14 -15.49
N ARG A 62 -3.60 5.96 -16.44
CA ARG A 62 -2.54 4.96 -16.30
C ARG A 62 -1.60 5.24 -15.12
N HIS A 63 -1.29 6.50 -14.85
CA HIS A 63 -0.47 6.86 -13.69
C HIS A 63 -1.18 6.52 -12.37
N ALA A 64 -2.45 6.92 -12.24
CA ALA A 64 -3.26 6.60 -11.07
C ALA A 64 -3.38 5.08 -10.85
N ASP A 65 -3.57 4.31 -11.92
CA ASP A 65 -3.66 2.84 -11.86
C ASP A 65 -2.34 2.17 -11.41
N VAL A 66 -1.19 2.66 -11.88
CA VAL A 66 0.12 2.14 -11.42
C VAL A 66 0.32 2.38 -9.93
N ILE A 67 0.03 3.60 -9.44
CA ILE A 67 0.15 3.91 -8.01
C ILE A 67 -0.86 3.11 -7.19
N SER A 68 -2.08 2.93 -7.68
CA SER A 68 -3.10 2.09 -7.04
C SER A 68 -2.61 0.64 -6.84
N ARG A 69 -1.98 0.06 -7.86
CA ARG A 69 -1.42 -1.30 -7.78
C ARG A 69 -0.29 -1.40 -6.75
N GLN A 70 0.65 -0.45 -6.76
CA GLN A 70 1.74 -0.40 -5.76
C GLN A 70 1.21 -0.27 -4.33
N ARG A 71 0.21 0.61 -4.13
CA ARG A 71 -0.48 0.77 -2.86
C ARG A 71 -1.12 -0.54 -2.39
N ASN A 72 -1.83 -1.24 -3.27
CA ASN A 72 -2.50 -2.50 -2.93
C ASN A 72 -1.50 -3.60 -2.59
N GLU A 73 -0.40 -3.72 -3.33
CA GLU A 73 0.69 -4.66 -3.02
C GLU A 73 1.28 -4.42 -1.61
N LEU A 74 1.42 -3.15 -1.22
CA LEU A 74 1.91 -2.78 0.10
C LEU A 74 0.88 -3.12 1.20
N VAL A 75 -0.40 -2.84 0.97
CA VAL A 75 -1.50 -3.23 1.88
C VAL A 75 -1.52 -4.75 2.10
N ASP A 76 -1.42 -5.54 1.03
CA ASP A 76 -1.37 -7.00 1.11
C ASP A 76 -0.14 -7.47 1.90
N ARG A 77 1.01 -6.81 1.69
CA ARG A 77 2.23 -7.12 2.43
C ARG A 77 2.12 -6.80 3.92
N LEU A 78 1.46 -5.70 4.27
CA LEU A 78 1.18 -5.35 5.67
C LEU A 78 0.32 -6.41 6.34
N ALA A 79 -0.77 -6.81 5.69
CA ALA A 79 -1.66 -7.86 6.22
C ALA A 79 -0.92 -9.19 6.46
N GLN A 80 0.01 -9.56 5.56
CA GLN A 80 0.86 -10.74 5.76
C GLN A 80 1.77 -10.61 6.98
N LEU A 81 2.40 -9.45 7.18
CA LEU A 81 3.29 -9.22 8.33
C LEU A 81 2.52 -9.15 9.65
N GLU A 82 1.33 -8.57 9.65
CA GLU A 82 0.44 -8.54 10.82
C GLU A 82 0.03 -9.97 11.22
N GLY A 83 -0.37 -10.81 10.27
CA GLY A 83 -0.65 -12.23 10.56
C GLY A 83 0.58 -13.01 11.04
N GLN A 84 1.78 -12.67 10.54
CA GLN A 84 3.05 -13.22 11.07
C GLN A 84 3.33 -12.74 12.50
N GLN A 85 3.09 -11.48 12.80
CA GLN A 85 3.25 -10.91 14.13
C GLN A 85 2.32 -11.61 15.12
N ASP A 86 1.04 -11.78 14.79
CA ASP A 86 0.07 -12.52 15.61
C ASP A 86 0.54 -13.95 15.88
N SER A 87 0.97 -14.66 14.83
CA SER A 87 1.50 -16.02 14.96
C SER A 87 2.75 -16.10 15.86
N LEU A 88 3.59 -15.06 15.87
CA LEU A 88 4.76 -15.00 16.74
C LEU A 88 4.38 -14.68 18.19
N LEU A 89 3.39 -13.80 18.39
CA LEU A 89 2.84 -13.47 19.70
C LEU A 89 2.18 -14.69 20.34
N ASP A 90 1.36 -15.44 19.59
CA ASP A 90 0.71 -16.68 20.04
C ASP A 90 1.74 -17.73 20.51
N ARG A 91 2.93 -17.75 19.93
CA ARG A 91 4.01 -18.67 20.34
C ARG A 91 4.70 -18.23 21.63
N ILE A 92 4.67 -16.94 21.96
CA ILE A 92 5.19 -16.40 23.21
C ILE A 92 4.15 -16.59 24.32
N THR A 93 2.87 -16.33 24.04
CA THR A 93 1.77 -16.40 25.02
C THR A 93 1.23 -17.81 25.20
N GLY A 94 1.17 -18.61 24.14
CA GLY A 94 0.71 -20.01 24.15
C GLY A 94 1.70 -21.01 24.75
N GLY A 95 2.90 -20.57 25.14
CA GLY A 95 3.84 -21.34 25.98
C GLY A 95 3.53 -21.29 27.49
N LEU A 96 2.43 -20.65 27.90
CA LEU A 96 1.98 -20.53 29.30
C LEU A 96 0.85 -21.50 29.69
N ASN A 97 0.58 -22.54 28.90
CA ASN A 97 -0.31 -23.65 29.27
C ASN A 97 0.47 -24.96 29.44
#